data_AF-A0A2I9DHV1-F1
#
_entry.id   AF-A0A2I9DHV1-F1
#
_cell.length_a   1.000
_cell.length_b   1.000
_cell.length_c   1.000
_cell.angle_alpha   90.00
_cell.angle_beta   90.00
_cell.angle_gamma   90.00
#
_symmetry.space_group_name_H-M   'P 1'
#
loop_
_entity.id
_entity.type
_entity.pdbx_description
1 polymer ?
#
loop_
_entity_poly.entity_id
_entity_poly.type
_entity_poly.pdbx_seq_one_letter_code
_entity_poly.pdbx_strand_id
1 'polypeptide(L)'
;MTKKIGIQVLIVGMSLATAWAIRGQFGHEQGAAWAGAIGGLALVLVSGRKDWYKKMMLVAMASAVGWGAGGMISYGMVVGYGFADNFVNAYYGLGMLFLIGGLFGLLGGGLVGLTLDSTKENRVRWGALLSEMTVGGIISYYFLIEQIGFKMTPPRSEAWAVCFGAGLAMLWFMAREKRNSAIRVAFYAMLGGGIGFSFGNFLHVLGNTWQIPFNMWNVMEYCIGICGGSGMAYGVFSSKWPKEIPRAMKWENWSALIIVVLFIPLIVYRESLTYAHIARRLENLPNIESVASTSTTMVLLVLLAMVISIFWRFKKEQFSQNDVLITFFTMLLAYTFMSYAVTGIFGGEMHLNHHLYVGNILLIFVLLRSGSWQFNYTEMDKVDLKKWFFYVLVILGVLAILAMIAISVHGDLGDRDRFPMN
;
A
#
# COMPACT_ATOMS: atom_id res chain seq x y z
N MET A 1 0.64 -3.89 -26.02
CA MET A 1 -0.30 -3.68 -24.90
C MET A 1 -1.58 -3.15 -25.50
N THR A 2 -2.71 -3.88 -25.45
CA THR A 2 -3.98 -3.31 -25.93
C THR A 2 -4.28 -2.09 -25.07
N LYS A 3 -4.52 -0.91 -25.68
CA LYS A 3 -4.73 0.41 -25.03
C LYS A 3 -5.77 0.43 -23.87
N LYS A 4 -6.43 -0.69 -23.55
CA LYS A 4 -7.64 -0.76 -22.72
C LYS A 4 -7.48 -1.39 -21.32
N ILE A 5 -6.45 -2.23 -21.04
CA ILE A 5 -6.12 -2.64 -19.64
C ILE A 5 -5.55 -1.46 -18.83
N GLY A 6 -4.95 -0.49 -19.53
CA GLY A 6 -4.33 0.68 -18.92
C GLY A 6 -5.27 1.49 -18.01
N ILE A 7 -6.56 1.61 -18.35
CA ILE A 7 -7.53 2.34 -17.53
C ILE A 7 -7.79 1.59 -16.21
N GLN A 8 -7.95 0.27 -16.24
CA GLN A 8 -8.16 -0.53 -15.02
C GLN A 8 -6.95 -0.45 -14.10
N VAL A 9 -5.74 -0.58 -14.66
CA VAL A 9 -4.47 -0.44 -13.93
C VAL A 9 -4.36 0.97 -13.32
N LEU A 10 -4.68 2.01 -14.09
CA LEU A 10 -4.64 3.38 -13.61
C LEU A 10 -5.64 3.62 -12.47
N ILE A 11 -6.86 3.08 -12.53
CA ILE A 11 -7.84 3.22 -11.44
C ILE A 11 -7.31 2.59 -10.16
N VAL A 12 -6.77 1.36 -10.22
CA VAL A 12 -6.20 0.70 -9.03
C VAL A 12 -4.99 1.47 -8.51
N GLY A 13 -4.09 1.88 -9.41
CA GLY A 13 -2.93 2.70 -9.10
C GLY A 13 -3.34 3.98 -8.38
N MET A 14 -4.22 4.80 -8.97
CA MET A 14 -4.68 6.07 -8.40
C MET A 14 -5.44 5.90 -7.08
N SER A 15 -6.20 4.81 -6.94
CA SER A 15 -6.93 4.51 -5.71
C SER A 15 -5.97 4.20 -4.57
N LEU A 16 -4.99 3.33 -4.82
CA LEU A 16 -3.97 3.03 -3.82
C LEU A 16 -3.06 4.25 -3.59
N ALA A 17 -2.68 5.01 -4.62
CA ALA A 17 -1.91 6.24 -4.50
C ALA A 17 -2.56 7.24 -3.55
N THR A 18 -3.86 7.50 -3.73
CA THR A 18 -4.61 8.44 -2.89
C THR A 18 -4.72 7.93 -1.47
N ALA A 19 -5.07 6.65 -1.28
CA ALA A 19 -5.16 6.08 0.07
C ALA A 19 -3.79 5.98 0.78
N TRP A 20 -2.71 5.75 0.04
CA TRP A 20 -1.35 5.67 0.57
C TRP A 20 -0.79 7.05 0.94
N ALA A 21 -1.08 8.07 0.13
CA ALA A 21 -0.79 9.45 0.49
C ALA A 21 -1.53 9.88 1.76
N ILE A 22 -2.81 9.51 1.88
CA ILE A 22 -3.61 9.71 3.09
C ILE A 22 -2.98 8.98 4.29
N ARG A 23 -2.51 7.74 4.11
CA ARG A 23 -1.78 6.98 5.15
C ARG A 23 -0.62 7.77 5.73
N GLY A 24 0.11 8.58 4.96
CA GLY A 24 1.21 9.41 5.49
C GLY A 24 0.78 10.34 6.64
N GLN A 25 -0.52 10.59 6.83
CA GLN A 25 -1.06 11.34 7.96
C GLN A 25 -1.39 10.49 9.19
N PHE A 26 -1.47 9.16 9.04
CA PHE A 26 -1.84 8.19 10.07
C PHE A 26 -0.66 7.30 10.46
N GLY A 27 -0.77 6.60 11.59
CA GLY A 27 0.27 5.66 12.03
C GLY A 27 0.59 4.56 11.00
N HIS A 28 1.84 4.09 11.03
CA HIS A 28 2.49 3.38 9.93
C HIS A 28 1.79 2.06 9.49
N GLU A 29 1.27 1.25 10.40
CA GLU A 29 0.73 -0.09 10.12
C GLU A 29 -0.77 -0.06 9.76
N GLN A 30 -1.56 0.52 10.65
CA GLN A 30 -3.02 0.61 10.54
C GLN A 30 -3.46 1.48 9.36
N GLY A 31 -2.73 2.56 9.06
CA GLY A 31 -2.97 3.37 7.87
C GLY A 31 -2.65 2.60 6.59
N ALA A 32 -1.54 1.84 6.57
CA ALA A 32 -1.19 0.98 5.44
C ALA A 32 -2.24 -0.10 5.19
N ALA A 33 -2.77 -0.67 6.27
CA ALA A 33 -3.80 -1.69 6.18
C ALA A 33 -5.09 -1.14 5.55
N TRP A 34 -5.53 0.05 5.94
CA TRP A 34 -6.69 0.69 5.33
C TRP A 34 -6.45 1.04 3.86
N ALA A 35 -5.29 1.63 3.54
CA ALA A 35 -4.92 1.93 2.16
C ALA A 35 -4.90 0.66 1.29
N GLY A 36 -4.32 -0.42 1.80
CA GLY A 36 -4.33 -1.75 1.19
C GLY A 36 -5.75 -2.26 0.94
N ALA A 37 -6.65 -2.15 1.91
CA ALA A 37 -8.05 -2.54 1.75
C ALA A 37 -8.74 -1.80 0.59
N ILE A 38 -8.55 -0.48 0.52
CA ILE A 38 -9.10 0.37 -0.55
C ILE A 38 -8.51 -0.04 -1.92
N GLY A 39 -7.21 -0.29 -2.00
CA GLY A 39 -6.57 -0.77 -3.23
C GLY A 39 -7.09 -2.14 -3.68
N GLY A 40 -7.32 -3.06 -2.73
CA GLY A 40 -7.93 -4.37 -3.01
C GLY A 40 -9.37 -4.26 -3.51
N LEU A 41 -10.17 -3.37 -2.93
CA LEU A 41 -11.53 -3.08 -3.40
C LEU A 41 -11.55 -2.45 -4.79
N ALA A 42 -10.63 -1.52 -5.07
CA ALA A 42 -10.49 -0.91 -6.40
C ALA A 42 -10.16 -1.98 -7.45
N LEU A 43 -9.26 -2.91 -7.13
CA LEU A 43 -8.91 -4.03 -8.00
C LEU A 43 -10.10 -4.93 -8.29
N VAL A 44 -10.87 -5.29 -7.26
CA VAL A 44 -12.10 -6.08 -7.42
C VAL A 44 -13.11 -5.32 -8.27
N LEU A 45 -13.33 -4.02 -8.01
CA LEU A 45 -14.30 -3.18 -8.71
C LEU A 45 -14.10 -3.16 -10.23
N VAL A 46 -12.85 -3.05 -10.68
CA VAL A 46 -12.52 -2.95 -12.11
C VAL A 46 -12.20 -4.30 -12.76
N SER A 47 -12.34 -5.41 -12.03
CA SER A 47 -12.04 -6.75 -12.54
C SER A 47 -13.08 -7.32 -13.50
N GLY A 48 -14.35 -6.91 -13.38
CA GLY A 48 -15.47 -7.51 -14.13
C GLY A 48 -15.84 -8.92 -13.70
N ARG A 49 -15.21 -9.46 -12.66
CA ARG A 49 -15.39 -10.84 -12.20
C ARG A 49 -16.42 -10.92 -11.09
N LYS A 50 -17.62 -11.42 -11.43
CA LYS A 50 -18.75 -11.59 -10.49
C LYS A 50 -18.40 -12.50 -9.31
N ASP A 51 -17.53 -13.47 -9.51
CA ASP A 51 -17.05 -14.37 -8.47
C ASP A 51 -16.10 -13.65 -7.48
N TRP A 52 -15.34 -12.65 -7.93
CA TRP A 52 -14.51 -11.81 -7.06
C TRP A 52 -15.34 -10.82 -6.25
N TYR A 53 -16.45 -10.30 -6.79
CA TYR A 53 -17.37 -9.43 -6.04
C TYR A 53 -17.88 -10.13 -4.76
N LYS A 54 -18.13 -11.45 -4.84
CA LYS A 54 -18.56 -12.26 -3.69
C LYS A 54 -17.48 -12.45 -2.62
N LYS A 55 -16.22 -12.18 -2.94
CA LYS A 55 -15.06 -12.25 -2.04
C LYS A 55 -14.44 -10.89 -1.77
N MET A 56 -15.13 -9.79 -2.10
CA MET A 56 -14.52 -8.45 -2.07
C MET A 56 -13.91 -8.13 -0.70
N MET A 57 -14.53 -8.56 0.41
CA MET A 57 -13.95 -8.34 1.75
C MET A 57 -12.77 -9.23 2.06
N LEU A 58 -12.74 -10.47 1.57
CA LEU A 58 -11.57 -11.33 1.73
C LEU A 58 -10.37 -10.79 0.94
N VAL A 59 -10.60 -10.27 -0.26
CA VAL A 59 -9.55 -9.60 -1.05
C VAL A 59 -9.11 -8.31 -0.36
N ALA A 60 -10.05 -7.51 0.13
CA ALA A 60 -9.74 -6.30 0.88
C ALA A 60 -8.94 -6.61 2.15
N MET A 61 -9.31 -7.66 2.89
CA MET A 61 -8.61 -8.10 4.10
C MET A 61 -7.21 -8.62 3.79
N ALA A 62 -7.06 -9.47 2.77
CA ALA A 62 -5.75 -9.97 2.36
C ALA A 62 -4.81 -8.85 1.91
N SER A 63 -5.35 -7.89 1.15
CA SER A 63 -4.63 -6.67 0.77
C SER A 63 -4.27 -5.83 2.00
N ALA A 64 -5.21 -5.62 2.92
CA ALA A 64 -4.98 -4.87 4.16
C ALA A 64 -3.88 -5.49 5.00
N VAL A 65 -3.91 -6.81 5.22
CA VAL A 65 -2.89 -7.51 6.00
C VAL A 65 -1.54 -7.45 5.29
N GLY A 66 -1.48 -7.67 3.99
CA GLY A 66 -0.20 -7.71 3.26
C GLY A 66 0.49 -6.35 3.19
N TRP A 67 -0.24 -5.31 2.79
CA TRP A 67 0.28 -3.94 2.76
C TRP A 67 0.49 -3.38 4.17
N GLY A 68 -0.39 -3.73 5.12
CA GLY A 68 -0.32 -3.38 6.53
C GLY A 68 0.90 -3.95 7.23
N ALA A 69 1.26 -5.22 6.94
CA ALA A 69 2.44 -5.87 7.48
C ALA A 69 3.72 -5.12 7.10
N GLY A 70 3.84 -4.60 5.87
CA GLY A 70 4.98 -3.75 5.50
C GLY A 70 5.07 -2.46 6.33
N GLY A 71 3.96 -2.01 6.93
CA GLY A 71 3.90 -0.80 7.74
C GLY A 71 4.73 -0.85 9.02
N MET A 72 5.18 -2.03 9.47
CA MET A 72 6.11 -2.15 10.59
C MET A 72 7.54 -1.68 10.25
N ILE A 73 7.86 -1.59 8.96
CA ILE A 73 9.21 -1.23 8.49
C ILE A 73 9.45 0.26 8.76
N SER A 74 10.42 0.54 9.62
CA SER A 74 10.94 1.90 9.79
C SER A 74 11.80 2.27 8.59
N TYR A 75 11.54 3.40 7.94
CA TYR A 75 12.29 3.82 6.75
C TYR A 75 12.73 5.28 6.75
N GLY A 76 12.33 6.09 7.74
CA GLY A 76 12.65 7.52 7.78
C GLY A 76 14.15 7.83 7.72
N MET A 77 14.99 6.99 8.34
CA MET A 77 16.45 7.10 8.23
C MET A 77 16.93 6.86 6.80
N VAL A 78 16.37 5.86 6.13
CA VAL A 78 16.73 5.48 4.75
C VAL A 78 16.29 6.55 3.74
N VAL A 79 15.13 7.17 3.97
CA VAL A 79 14.68 8.38 3.25
C VAL A 79 15.70 9.50 3.41
N GLY A 80 16.28 9.64 4.60
CA GLY A 80 17.36 10.59 4.88
C GLY A 80 18.61 10.34 4.05
N TYR A 81 19.01 9.08 3.87
CA TYR A 81 20.19 8.72 3.07
C TYR A 81 20.07 9.13 1.60
N GLY A 82 18.85 9.26 1.06
CA GLY A 82 18.63 9.81 -0.29
C GLY A 82 19.05 11.28 -0.45
N PHE A 83 19.22 12.01 0.66
CA PHE A 83 19.73 13.39 0.69
C PHE A 83 21.23 13.46 0.99
N ALA A 84 21.94 12.33 1.01
CA ALA A 84 23.40 12.35 1.17
C ALA A 84 24.05 13.07 -0.02
N ASP A 85 25.19 13.70 0.21
CA ASP A 85 25.95 14.48 -0.78
C ASP A 85 26.91 13.61 -1.63
N ASN A 86 27.03 12.33 -1.29
CA ASN A 86 27.92 11.38 -1.93
C ASN A 86 27.14 10.21 -2.55
N PHE A 87 27.71 9.69 -3.64
CA PHE A 87 27.07 8.66 -4.44
C PHE A 87 26.75 7.39 -3.65
N VAL A 88 27.66 6.94 -2.78
CA VAL A 88 27.52 5.66 -2.07
C VAL A 88 26.30 5.68 -1.15
N ASN A 89 26.18 6.72 -0.32
CA ASN A 89 25.07 6.84 0.62
C ASN A 89 23.74 7.15 -0.09
N ALA A 90 23.74 8.02 -1.11
CA ALA A 90 22.53 8.31 -1.89
C ALA A 90 22.02 7.08 -2.64
N TYR A 91 22.92 6.34 -3.31
CA TYR A 91 22.57 5.11 -4.01
C TYR A 91 22.12 4.01 -3.05
N TYR A 92 22.76 3.88 -1.88
CA TYR A 92 22.32 2.98 -0.83
C TYR A 92 20.91 3.34 -0.33
N GLY A 93 20.63 4.61 -0.06
CA GLY A 93 19.31 5.10 0.33
C GLY A 93 18.24 4.72 -0.69
N LEU A 94 18.43 5.09 -1.96
CA LEU A 94 17.48 4.76 -3.04
C LEU A 94 17.33 3.24 -3.23
N GLY A 95 18.42 2.48 -3.17
CA GLY A 95 18.42 1.03 -3.31
C GLY A 95 17.68 0.31 -2.16
N MET A 96 17.88 0.77 -0.93
CA MET A 96 17.18 0.21 0.24
C MET A 96 15.70 0.61 0.25
N LEU A 97 15.34 1.82 -0.20
CA LEU A 97 13.94 2.18 -0.40
C LEU A 97 13.28 1.35 -1.51
N PHE A 98 14.01 1.03 -2.58
CA PHE A 98 13.53 0.07 -3.59
C PHE A 98 13.24 -1.30 -2.96
N LEU A 99 14.12 -1.79 -2.08
CA LEU A 99 13.90 -3.04 -1.35
C LEU A 99 12.68 -2.94 -0.42
N ILE A 100 12.59 -1.90 0.41
CA ILE A 100 11.49 -1.70 1.36
C ILE A 100 10.16 -1.58 0.63
N GLY A 101 10.07 -0.73 -0.40
CA GLY A 101 8.89 -0.62 -1.26
C GLY A 101 8.55 -1.93 -1.94
N GLY A 102 9.58 -2.69 -2.32
CA GLY A 102 9.45 -4.05 -2.81
C GLY A 102 8.79 -4.99 -1.81
N LEU A 103 9.15 -4.93 -0.53
CA LEU A 103 8.55 -5.76 0.53
C LEU A 103 7.07 -5.43 0.77
N PHE A 104 6.70 -4.14 0.75
CA PHE A 104 5.30 -3.72 0.78
C PHE A 104 4.50 -4.37 -0.36
N GLY A 105 5.00 -4.23 -1.58
CA GLY A 105 4.37 -4.79 -2.76
C GLY A 105 4.35 -6.31 -2.77
N LEU A 106 5.43 -6.96 -2.32
CA LEU A 106 5.56 -8.41 -2.28
C LEU A 106 4.47 -9.02 -1.39
N LEU A 107 4.36 -8.56 -0.14
CA LEU A 107 3.38 -9.05 0.82
C LEU A 107 1.95 -8.66 0.41
N GLY A 108 1.73 -7.39 0.06
CA GLY A 108 0.44 -6.88 -0.38
C GLY A 108 -0.11 -7.62 -1.62
N GLY A 109 0.68 -7.65 -2.70
CA GLY A 109 0.31 -8.35 -3.92
C GLY A 109 0.27 -9.87 -3.77
N GLY A 110 1.17 -10.45 -2.98
CA GLY A 110 1.23 -11.90 -2.76
C GLY A 110 0.00 -12.44 -2.04
N LEU A 111 -0.43 -11.81 -0.94
CA LEU A 111 -1.64 -12.24 -0.24
C LEU A 111 -2.90 -12.03 -1.08
N VAL A 112 -2.99 -10.93 -1.84
CA VAL A 112 -4.08 -10.73 -2.81
C VAL A 112 -4.07 -11.84 -3.86
N GLY A 113 -2.92 -12.15 -4.44
CA GLY A 113 -2.77 -13.21 -5.43
C GLY A 113 -3.22 -14.57 -4.91
N LEU A 114 -2.83 -14.93 -3.68
CA LEU A 114 -3.27 -16.17 -3.02
C LEU A 114 -4.79 -16.23 -2.83
N THR A 115 -5.42 -15.13 -2.41
CA THR A 115 -6.87 -15.07 -2.24
C THR A 115 -7.61 -15.26 -3.56
N LEU A 116 -7.08 -14.70 -4.65
CA LEU A 116 -7.64 -14.84 -6.00
C LEU A 116 -7.39 -16.22 -6.61
N ASP A 117 -6.31 -16.91 -6.21
CA ASP A 117 -5.91 -18.23 -6.71
C ASP A 117 -6.56 -19.40 -5.94
N SER A 118 -7.21 -19.13 -4.81
CA SER A 118 -7.79 -20.16 -3.94
C SER A 118 -9.03 -20.81 -4.58
N THR A 119 -8.89 -22.07 -5.02
CA THR A 119 -9.96 -22.89 -5.64
C THR A 119 -10.58 -23.89 -4.66
N LYS A 120 -11.59 -24.64 -5.09
CA LYS A 120 -12.23 -25.67 -4.25
C LYS A 120 -11.29 -26.86 -4.05
N GLU A 121 -10.54 -27.21 -5.09
CA GLU A 121 -9.61 -28.34 -5.17
C GLU A 121 -8.26 -28.00 -4.52
N ASN A 122 -7.84 -26.74 -4.57
CA ASN A 122 -6.58 -26.25 -4.00
C ASN A 122 -6.82 -24.99 -3.17
N ARG A 123 -7.40 -25.16 -1.99
CA ARG A 123 -7.61 -24.06 -1.02
C ARG A 123 -6.30 -23.63 -0.39
N VAL A 124 -6.11 -22.33 -0.24
CA VAL A 124 -4.99 -21.79 0.53
C VAL A 124 -5.12 -22.21 1.99
N ARG A 125 -4.11 -22.90 2.51
CA ARG A 125 -4.02 -23.32 3.91
C ARG A 125 -3.53 -22.15 4.77
N TRP A 126 -4.41 -21.17 5.01
CA TRP A 126 -4.06 -19.92 5.70
C TRP A 126 -3.32 -20.10 7.02
N GLY A 127 -3.70 -21.07 7.86
CA GLY A 127 -3.00 -21.35 9.12
C GLY A 127 -1.54 -21.80 8.91
N ALA A 128 -1.31 -22.68 7.93
CA ALA A 128 0.05 -23.13 7.58
C ALA A 128 0.86 -21.98 6.97
N LEU A 129 0.28 -21.24 6.01
CA LEU A 129 0.93 -20.09 5.39
C LEU A 129 1.35 -19.04 6.42
N LEU A 130 0.44 -18.62 7.32
CA LEU A 130 0.74 -17.60 8.33
C LEU A 130 1.78 -18.09 9.36
N SER A 131 1.76 -19.39 9.68
CA SER A 131 2.78 -20.00 10.53
C SER A 131 4.15 -19.98 9.84
N GLU A 132 4.22 -20.38 8.58
CA GLU A 132 5.45 -20.35 7.77
C GLU A 132 5.98 -18.92 7.61
N MET A 133 5.11 -17.95 7.35
CA MET A 133 5.47 -16.52 7.27
C MET A 133 6.03 -16.01 8.59
N THR A 134 5.38 -16.33 9.72
CA THR A 134 5.85 -15.96 11.05
C THR A 134 7.22 -16.56 11.35
N VAL A 135 7.39 -17.87 11.12
CA VAL A 135 8.66 -18.57 11.34
C VAL A 135 9.75 -18.04 10.41
N GLY A 136 9.44 -17.81 9.14
CA GLY A 136 10.37 -17.22 8.18
C GLY A 136 10.83 -15.81 8.60
N GLY A 137 9.91 -14.98 9.09
CA GLY A 137 10.22 -13.65 9.62
C GLY A 137 11.12 -13.71 10.85
N ILE A 138 10.83 -14.60 11.81
CA ILE A 138 11.66 -14.80 13.01
C ILE A 138 13.07 -15.27 12.62
N ILE A 139 13.19 -16.31 11.79
CA ILE A 139 14.48 -16.85 11.35
C ILE A 139 15.30 -15.75 10.65
N SER A 140 14.68 -15.02 9.72
CA SER A 140 15.35 -13.96 8.97
C SER A 140 15.83 -12.83 9.89
N TYR A 141 15.01 -12.40 10.85
CA TYR A 141 15.41 -11.36 11.81
C TYR A 141 16.60 -11.80 12.67
N TYR A 142 16.51 -12.95 13.33
CA TYR A 142 17.61 -13.41 14.20
C TYR A 142 18.88 -13.71 13.42
N PHE A 143 18.77 -14.26 12.20
CA PHE A 143 19.94 -14.54 11.38
C PHE A 143 20.60 -13.26 10.84
N LEU A 144 19.84 -12.38 10.18
CA LEU A 144 20.39 -11.19 9.53
C LEU A 144 20.77 -10.10 10.54
N ILE A 145 19.95 -9.88 11.56
CA ILE A 145 20.11 -8.75 12.49
C ILE A 145 20.91 -9.15 13.72
N GLU A 146 20.53 -10.21 14.42
CA GLU A 146 21.17 -10.57 15.69
C GLU A 146 22.51 -11.31 15.49
N GLN A 147 22.60 -12.23 14.52
CA GLN A 147 23.84 -12.99 14.27
C GLN A 147 24.81 -12.27 13.34
N ILE A 148 24.34 -11.77 12.20
CA ILE A 148 25.21 -11.12 11.19
C ILE A 148 25.40 -9.62 11.49
N GLY A 149 24.45 -8.97 12.16
CA GLY A 149 24.53 -7.53 12.42
C GLY A 149 24.22 -6.64 11.22
N PHE A 150 23.53 -7.16 10.20
CA PHE A 150 23.20 -6.42 8.97
C PHE A 150 22.05 -5.43 9.22
N LYS A 151 22.38 -4.24 9.74
CA LYS A 151 21.42 -3.20 10.09
C LYS A 151 21.24 -2.17 8.97
N MET A 152 20.03 -2.08 8.44
CA MET A 152 19.62 -1.18 7.37
C MET A 152 19.17 0.19 7.89
N THR A 153 18.51 0.22 9.06
CA THR A 153 17.76 1.37 9.58
C THR A 153 18.21 1.86 10.98
N PRO A 154 19.46 1.68 11.44
CA PRO A 154 19.83 1.99 12.82
C PRO A 154 19.65 3.51 13.12
N PRO A 155 19.26 3.88 14.36
CA PRO A 155 18.94 3.06 15.53
C PRO A 155 17.47 2.59 15.57
N ARG A 156 16.73 2.66 14.47
CA ARG A 156 15.31 2.27 14.40
C ARG A 156 15.15 0.74 14.29
N SER A 157 13.89 0.31 14.30
CA SER A 157 13.51 -1.10 14.19
C SER A 157 13.87 -1.70 12.83
N GLU A 158 14.58 -2.83 12.84
CA GLU A 158 14.99 -3.60 11.66
C GLU A 158 13.88 -4.57 11.16
N ALA A 159 12.61 -4.18 11.30
CA ALA A 159 11.47 -5.02 10.95
C ALA A 159 11.38 -5.36 9.45
N TRP A 160 12.17 -4.70 8.58
CA TRP A 160 12.34 -5.11 7.18
C TRP A 160 12.82 -6.56 7.08
N ALA A 161 13.65 -7.04 8.01
CA ALA A 161 14.15 -8.41 8.01
C ALA A 161 13.04 -9.42 8.31
N VAL A 162 12.08 -9.05 9.17
CA VAL A 162 10.87 -9.85 9.43
C VAL A 162 10.01 -9.92 8.16
N CYS A 163 9.73 -8.79 7.53
CA CYS A 163 8.95 -8.75 6.29
C CYS A 163 9.63 -9.51 5.14
N PHE A 164 10.96 -9.42 5.04
CA PHE A 164 11.75 -10.16 4.06
C PHE A 164 11.61 -11.67 4.25
N GLY A 165 11.84 -12.16 5.47
CA GLY A 165 11.69 -13.59 5.80
C GLY A 165 10.26 -14.11 5.58
N ALA A 166 9.26 -13.33 6.01
CA ALA A 166 7.85 -13.66 5.76
C ALA A 166 7.52 -13.71 4.27
N GLY A 167 8.05 -12.76 3.47
CA GLY A 167 7.88 -12.72 2.03
C GLY A 167 8.52 -13.93 1.33
N LEU A 168 9.73 -14.32 1.72
CA LEU A 168 10.39 -15.53 1.20
C LEU A 168 9.62 -16.80 1.54
N ALA A 169 9.15 -16.95 2.77
CA ALA A 169 8.33 -18.09 3.19
C ALA A 169 7.00 -18.16 2.42
N MET A 170 6.35 -17.01 2.21
CA MET A 170 5.14 -16.91 1.39
C MET A 170 5.40 -17.34 -0.08
N LEU A 171 6.49 -16.88 -0.68
CA LEU A 171 6.88 -17.30 -2.05
C LEU A 171 7.20 -18.79 -2.11
N TRP A 172 7.89 -19.32 -1.11
CA TRP A 172 8.18 -20.74 -0.99
C TRP A 172 6.90 -21.57 -0.88
N PHE A 173 5.94 -21.15 -0.06
CA PHE A 173 4.61 -21.76 0.02
C PHE A 173 3.91 -21.76 -1.33
N MET A 174 3.85 -20.62 -2.02
CA MET A 174 3.24 -20.51 -3.35
C MET A 174 3.91 -21.44 -4.37
N ALA A 175 5.24 -21.52 -4.35
CA ALA A 175 6.01 -22.38 -5.26
C ALA A 175 5.71 -23.86 -5.01
N ARG A 176 5.67 -24.31 -3.74
CA ARG A 176 5.32 -25.68 -3.37
C ARG A 176 3.88 -26.04 -3.78
N GLU A 177 2.95 -25.09 -3.70
CA GLU A 177 1.56 -25.27 -4.12
C GLU A 177 1.32 -24.96 -5.61
N LYS A 178 2.37 -24.67 -6.39
CA LYS A 178 2.33 -24.36 -7.83
C LYS A 178 1.41 -23.18 -8.20
N ARG A 179 1.33 -22.18 -7.33
CA ARG A 179 0.47 -20.99 -7.47
C ARG A 179 1.14 -19.88 -8.28
N ASN A 180 1.42 -20.15 -9.55
CA ASN A 180 2.26 -19.26 -10.37
C ASN A 180 1.64 -17.87 -10.57
N SER A 181 0.32 -17.77 -10.73
CA SER A 181 -0.38 -16.49 -10.86
C SER A 181 -0.23 -15.63 -9.61
N ALA A 182 -0.28 -16.22 -8.41
CA ALA A 182 -0.04 -15.50 -7.16
C ALA A 182 1.40 -14.97 -7.08
N ILE A 183 2.38 -15.79 -7.48
CA ILE A 183 3.81 -15.39 -7.56
C ILE A 183 3.98 -14.22 -8.54
N ARG A 184 3.33 -14.27 -9.70
CA ARG A 184 3.35 -13.17 -10.68
C ARG A 184 2.84 -11.86 -10.06
N VAL A 185 1.70 -11.90 -9.35
CA VAL A 185 1.15 -10.71 -8.68
C VAL A 185 2.14 -10.18 -7.63
N ALA A 186 2.71 -11.06 -6.80
CA ALA A 186 3.68 -10.68 -5.77
C ALA A 186 4.90 -9.98 -6.38
N PHE A 187 5.45 -10.50 -7.48
CA PHE A 187 6.65 -9.97 -8.12
C PHE A 187 6.43 -8.65 -8.88
N TYR A 188 5.28 -8.48 -9.54
CA TYR A 188 4.97 -7.21 -10.20
C TYR A 188 4.58 -6.12 -9.19
N ALA A 189 3.88 -6.48 -8.11
CA ALA A 189 3.62 -5.55 -7.01
C ALA A 189 4.93 -5.16 -6.29
N MET A 190 5.86 -6.10 -6.08
CA MET A 190 7.20 -5.84 -5.56
C MET A 190 7.97 -4.85 -6.43
N LEU A 191 8.06 -5.09 -7.75
CA LEU A 191 8.70 -4.13 -8.66
C LEU A 191 8.02 -2.76 -8.60
N GLY A 192 6.69 -2.72 -8.63
CA GLY A 192 5.92 -1.49 -8.56
C GLY A 192 6.17 -0.70 -7.27
N GLY A 193 6.05 -1.35 -6.12
CA GLY A 193 6.27 -0.71 -4.82
C GLY A 193 7.70 -0.21 -4.65
N GLY A 194 8.69 -0.99 -5.10
CA GLY A 194 10.10 -0.61 -5.03
C GLY A 194 10.43 0.59 -5.92
N ILE A 195 9.98 0.58 -7.19
CA ILE A 195 10.14 1.72 -8.11
C ILE A 195 9.46 2.95 -7.50
N GLY A 196 8.23 2.80 -7.00
CA GLY A 196 7.45 3.89 -6.42
C GLY A 196 8.17 4.55 -5.24
N PHE A 197 8.76 3.76 -4.33
CA PHE A 197 9.42 4.31 -3.16
C PHE A 197 10.74 5.01 -3.52
N SER A 198 11.61 4.33 -4.25
CA SER A 198 12.91 4.89 -4.65
C SER A 198 12.76 6.14 -5.52
N PHE A 199 11.91 6.10 -6.55
CA PHE A 199 11.63 7.27 -7.39
C PHE A 199 10.91 8.37 -6.60
N GLY A 200 9.97 8.00 -5.72
CA GLY A 200 9.30 8.96 -4.84
C GLY A 200 10.26 9.71 -3.94
N ASN A 201 11.28 9.04 -3.38
CA ASN A 201 12.31 9.68 -2.57
C ASN A 201 13.23 10.56 -3.41
N PHE A 202 13.56 10.17 -4.64
CA PHE A 202 14.27 11.06 -5.56
C PHE A 202 13.50 12.37 -5.82
N LEU A 203 12.18 12.29 -6.09
CA LEU A 203 11.33 13.48 -6.20
C LEU A 203 11.25 14.26 -4.89
N HIS A 204 11.25 13.55 -3.76
CA HIS A 204 11.27 14.15 -2.43
C HIS A 204 12.54 15.00 -2.24
N VAL A 205 13.70 14.51 -2.67
CA VAL A 205 14.96 15.24 -2.65
C VAL A 205 14.87 16.48 -3.53
N LEU A 206 14.57 16.31 -4.83
CA LEU A 206 14.50 17.43 -5.78
C LEU A 206 13.51 18.52 -5.35
N GLY A 207 12.33 18.13 -4.91
CA GLY A 207 11.29 19.08 -4.53
C GLY A 207 11.64 19.91 -3.31
N ASN A 208 12.36 19.32 -2.33
CA ASN A 208 12.87 20.09 -1.19
C ASN A 208 14.03 21.01 -1.61
N THR A 209 14.94 20.54 -2.46
CA THR A 209 16.04 21.36 -2.96
C THR A 209 15.54 22.57 -3.75
N TRP A 210 14.51 22.37 -4.57
CA TRP A 210 13.85 23.46 -5.30
C TRP A 210 12.83 24.24 -4.47
N GLN A 211 12.72 23.94 -3.17
CA GLN A 211 11.81 24.61 -2.24
C GLN A 211 10.37 24.70 -2.75
N ILE A 212 9.90 23.64 -3.43
CA ILE A 212 8.52 23.57 -3.91
C ILE A 212 7.60 23.60 -2.68
N PRO A 213 6.64 24.54 -2.58
CA PRO A 213 5.78 24.72 -1.42
C PRO A 213 4.66 23.67 -1.37
N PHE A 214 5.03 22.39 -1.40
CA PHE A 214 4.14 21.25 -1.39
C PHE A 214 4.77 20.14 -0.54
N ASN A 215 3.95 19.29 0.07
CA ASN A 215 4.46 18.25 0.95
C ASN A 215 5.12 17.13 0.13
N MET A 216 6.43 17.19 0.01
CA MET A 216 7.21 16.26 -0.81
C MET A 216 7.30 14.85 -0.20
N TRP A 217 7.11 14.70 1.11
CA TRP A 217 6.89 13.39 1.73
C TRP A 217 5.62 12.75 1.19
N ASN A 218 4.54 13.52 1.07
CA ASN A 218 3.27 13.04 0.54
C ASN A 218 3.40 12.65 -0.95
N VAL A 219 4.21 13.37 -1.74
CA VAL A 219 4.54 12.98 -3.12
C VAL A 219 5.23 11.61 -3.17
N MET A 220 6.18 11.35 -2.26
CA MET A 220 6.82 10.05 -2.14
C MET A 220 5.81 8.93 -1.82
N GLU A 221 4.90 9.16 -0.86
CA GLU A 221 3.83 8.21 -0.53
C GLU A 221 2.90 7.94 -1.72
N TYR A 222 2.58 8.98 -2.50
CA TYR A 222 1.83 8.87 -3.75
C TYR A 222 2.53 7.95 -4.76
N CYS A 223 3.85 8.09 -4.93
CA CYS A 223 4.63 7.26 -5.83
C CYS A 223 4.61 5.78 -5.41
N ILE A 224 4.70 5.48 -4.11
CA ILE A 224 4.57 4.10 -3.60
C ILE A 224 3.21 3.52 -3.97
N GLY A 225 2.12 4.24 -3.65
CA GLY A 225 0.77 3.74 -3.88
C GLY A 225 0.43 3.59 -5.37
N ILE A 226 0.81 4.54 -6.23
CA ILE A 226 0.51 4.48 -7.68
C ILE A 226 1.29 3.35 -8.36
N CYS A 227 2.58 3.23 -8.12
CA CYS A 227 3.42 2.22 -8.76
C CYS A 227 3.13 0.84 -8.17
N GLY A 228 2.98 0.72 -6.84
CA GLY A 228 2.60 -0.51 -6.17
C GLY A 228 1.23 -1.04 -6.59
N GLY A 229 0.23 -0.16 -6.64
CA GLY A 229 -1.13 -0.50 -7.08
C GLY A 229 -1.18 -0.88 -8.55
N SER A 230 -0.43 -0.17 -9.39
CA SER A 230 -0.29 -0.50 -10.81
C SER A 230 0.41 -1.84 -11.03
N GLY A 231 1.48 -2.13 -10.28
CA GLY A 231 2.18 -3.41 -10.31
C GLY A 231 1.28 -4.58 -9.89
N MET A 232 0.52 -4.40 -8.81
CA MET A 232 -0.48 -5.38 -8.36
C MET A 232 -1.57 -5.62 -9.42
N ALA A 233 -2.17 -4.55 -9.95
CA ALA A 233 -3.22 -4.63 -10.97
C ALA A 233 -2.71 -5.26 -12.27
N TYR A 234 -1.53 -4.86 -12.73
CA TYR A 234 -0.88 -5.46 -13.90
C TYR A 234 -0.60 -6.94 -13.68
N GLY A 235 -0.06 -7.31 -12.51
CA GLY A 235 0.15 -8.70 -12.14
C GLY A 235 -1.14 -9.51 -12.18
N VAL A 236 -2.26 -8.95 -11.72
CA VAL A 236 -3.57 -9.62 -11.76
C VAL A 236 -4.11 -9.72 -13.19
N PHE A 237 -4.23 -8.61 -13.93
CA PHE A 237 -4.88 -8.62 -15.25
C PHE A 237 -4.03 -9.29 -16.34
N SER A 238 -2.71 -9.42 -16.13
CA SER A 238 -1.82 -10.16 -17.03
C SER A 238 -1.66 -11.64 -16.69
N SER A 239 -2.32 -12.15 -15.64
CA SER A 239 -2.19 -13.55 -15.22
C SER A 239 -3.44 -14.37 -15.50
N LYS A 240 -3.23 -15.67 -15.67
CA LYS A 240 -4.31 -16.66 -15.80
C LYS A 240 -4.96 -16.91 -14.45
N TRP A 241 -6.29 -16.90 -14.41
CA TRP A 241 -7.05 -17.18 -13.19
C TRP A 241 -8.01 -18.36 -13.38
N PRO A 242 -8.29 -19.14 -12.32
CA PRO A 242 -9.32 -20.17 -12.35
C PRO A 242 -10.68 -19.61 -12.79
N LYS A 243 -11.46 -20.38 -13.57
CA LYS A 243 -12.79 -19.97 -14.05
C LYS A 243 -13.85 -20.01 -12.95
N GLU A 244 -13.75 -20.98 -12.05
CA GLU A 244 -14.67 -21.13 -10.92
C GLU A 244 -13.90 -21.02 -9.62
N ILE A 245 -14.20 -19.99 -8.85
CA ILE A 245 -13.66 -19.77 -7.52
C ILE A 245 -14.76 -20.13 -6.52
N PRO A 246 -14.47 -20.96 -5.49
CA PRO A 246 -15.45 -21.37 -4.49
C PRO A 246 -16.02 -20.13 -3.80
N ARG A 247 -17.34 -20.11 -3.60
CA ARG A 247 -18.00 -19.05 -2.81
C ARG A 247 -17.37 -19.00 -1.42
N ALA A 248 -17.05 -17.80 -0.94
CA ALA A 248 -16.70 -17.61 0.46
C ALA A 248 -17.88 -18.02 1.35
N MET A 249 -17.58 -18.71 2.44
CA MET A 249 -18.58 -19.03 3.45
C MET A 249 -19.09 -17.73 4.09
N LYS A 250 -20.33 -17.75 4.59
CA LYS A 250 -20.93 -16.56 5.22
C LYS A 250 -20.02 -16.02 6.34
N TRP A 251 -19.51 -16.90 7.20
CA TRP A 251 -18.63 -16.50 8.30
C TRP A 251 -17.32 -15.87 7.81
N GLU A 252 -16.69 -16.41 6.76
CA GLU A 252 -15.43 -15.86 6.20
C GLU A 252 -15.61 -14.41 5.74
N ASN A 253 -16.68 -14.14 4.99
CA ASN A 253 -17.00 -12.80 4.52
C ASN A 253 -17.37 -11.84 5.66
N TRP A 254 -18.12 -12.32 6.66
CA TRP A 254 -18.49 -11.50 7.83
C TRP A 254 -17.28 -11.19 8.72
N SER A 255 -16.38 -12.15 8.95
CA SER A 255 -15.13 -11.92 9.69
C SER A 255 -14.26 -10.90 8.96
N ALA A 256 -14.09 -11.05 7.64
CA ALA A 256 -13.33 -10.09 6.85
C ALA A 256 -13.97 -8.69 6.84
N LEU A 257 -15.31 -8.62 6.79
CA LEU A 257 -16.04 -7.36 6.92
C LEU A 257 -15.76 -6.68 8.26
N ILE A 258 -15.90 -7.42 9.36
CA ILE A 258 -15.67 -6.91 10.71
C ILE A 258 -14.22 -6.40 10.85
N ILE A 259 -13.24 -7.16 10.37
CA ILE A 259 -11.83 -6.74 10.45
C ILE A 259 -11.59 -5.45 9.66
N VAL A 260 -12.04 -5.41 8.40
CA VAL A 260 -11.71 -4.31 7.48
C VAL A 260 -12.51 -3.04 7.75
N VAL A 261 -13.79 -3.17 8.10
CA VAL A 261 -14.71 -2.02 8.22
C VAL A 261 -14.85 -1.54 9.67
N LEU A 262 -14.58 -2.39 10.65
CA LEU A 262 -14.68 -2.02 12.07
C LEU A 262 -13.30 -1.96 12.74
N PHE A 263 -12.54 -3.06 12.77
CA PHE A 263 -11.30 -3.11 13.57
C PHE A 263 -10.20 -2.18 13.04
N ILE A 264 -9.87 -2.24 11.75
CA ILE A 264 -8.81 -1.38 11.18
C ILE A 264 -9.15 0.11 11.40
N PRO A 265 -10.36 0.58 11.05
CA PRO A 265 -10.77 1.95 11.33
C PRO A 265 -10.74 2.35 12.81
N LEU A 266 -11.14 1.45 13.70
CA LEU A 266 -11.14 1.69 15.14
C LEU A 266 -9.71 1.85 15.70
N ILE A 267 -8.76 1.05 15.19
CA ILE A 267 -7.34 1.19 15.56
C ILE A 267 -6.80 2.53 15.06
N VAL A 268 -7.10 2.91 13.81
CA VAL A 268 -6.72 4.23 13.27
C VAL A 268 -7.32 5.36 14.10
N TYR A 269 -8.57 5.21 14.53
CA TYR A 269 -9.21 6.16 15.43
C TYR A 269 -8.46 6.30 16.75
N ARG A 270 -8.21 5.17 17.42
CA ARG A 270 -7.54 5.12 18.72
C ARG A 270 -6.14 5.76 18.68
N GLU A 271 -5.34 5.38 17.69
CA GLU A 271 -3.92 5.72 17.58
C GLU A 271 -3.66 7.08 16.92
N SER A 272 -4.67 7.76 16.36
CA SER A 272 -4.43 9.00 15.61
C SER A 272 -5.51 10.06 15.69
N LEU A 273 -6.75 9.71 16.07
CA LEU A 273 -7.91 10.60 16.00
C LEU A 273 -8.63 10.80 17.34
N THR A 274 -8.08 10.27 18.42
CA THR A 274 -8.58 10.55 19.78
C THR A 274 -8.27 11.99 20.17
N TYR A 275 -9.08 12.55 21.06
CA TYR A 275 -8.94 13.92 21.55
C TYR A 275 -7.49 14.27 21.91
N ALA A 276 -6.82 13.43 22.70
CA ALA A 276 -5.45 13.68 23.14
C ALA A 276 -4.44 13.74 21.98
N HIS A 277 -4.61 12.89 20.96
CA HIS A 277 -3.74 12.90 19.78
C HIS A 277 -3.97 14.13 18.91
N ILE A 278 -5.24 14.50 18.68
CA ILE A 278 -5.58 15.69 17.89
C ILE A 278 -5.13 16.96 18.61
N ALA A 279 -5.40 17.08 19.92
CA ALA A 279 -4.99 18.23 20.72
C ALA A 279 -3.46 18.42 20.70
N ARG A 280 -2.69 17.32 20.79
CA ARG A 280 -1.22 17.37 20.67
C ARG A 280 -0.77 17.76 19.28
N ARG A 281 -1.41 17.22 18.23
CA ARG A 281 -1.02 17.49 16.84
C ARG A 281 -1.32 18.93 16.40
N LEU A 282 -2.38 19.51 16.95
CA LEU A 282 -2.89 20.84 16.59
C LEU A 282 -2.65 21.86 17.70
N GLU A 283 -1.60 21.66 18.51
CA GLU A 283 -1.31 22.48 19.70
C GLU A 283 -1.09 23.97 19.40
N ASN A 284 -0.78 24.31 18.14
CA ASN A 284 -0.53 25.67 17.69
C ASN A 284 -1.80 26.39 17.20
N LEU A 285 -2.95 25.71 17.11
CA LEU A 285 -4.19 26.32 16.66
C LEU A 285 -4.91 27.04 17.80
N PRO A 286 -5.66 28.12 17.51
CA PRO A 286 -6.55 28.71 18.51
C PRO A 286 -7.71 27.75 18.83
N ASN A 287 -8.26 27.83 20.06
CA ASN A 287 -9.43 27.06 20.50
C ASN A 287 -9.28 25.53 20.40
N ILE A 288 -8.09 25.01 20.73
CA ILE A 288 -7.70 23.59 20.59
C ILE A 288 -8.73 22.63 21.19
N GLU A 289 -9.27 22.93 22.37
CA GLU A 289 -10.25 22.06 23.02
C GLU A 289 -11.50 21.86 22.17
N SER A 290 -12.02 22.95 21.60
CA SER A 290 -13.19 22.91 20.72
C SER A 290 -12.86 22.20 19.41
N VAL A 291 -11.74 22.55 18.77
CA VAL A 291 -11.30 21.93 17.51
C VAL A 291 -11.08 20.43 17.68
N ALA A 292 -10.39 20.00 18.74
CA ALA A 292 -10.11 18.60 19.02
C ALA A 292 -11.40 17.82 19.34
N SER A 293 -12.30 18.39 20.14
CA SER A 293 -13.60 17.78 20.48
C SER A 293 -14.48 17.61 19.24
N THR A 294 -14.64 18.66 18.44
CA THR A 294 -15.42 18.63 17.20
C THR A 294 -14.83 17.64 16.20
N SER A 295 -13.50 17.66 15.99
CA SER A 295 -12.82 16.74 15.07
C SER A 295 -13.03 15.29 15.49
N THR A 296 -12.81 14.98 16.77
CA THR A 296 -12.99 13.63 17.32
C THR A 296 -14.43 13.14 17.15
N THR A 297 -15.41 14.00 17.48
CA THR A 297 -16.84 13.66 17.39
C THR A 297 -17.27 13.43 15.95
N MET A 298 -16.86 14.32 15.02
CA MET A 298 -17.21 14.19 13.61
C MET A 298 -16.60 12.94 12.98
N VAL A 299 -15.36 12.59 13.36
CA VAL A 299 -14.72 11.35 12.93
C VAL A 299 -15.51 10.13 13.41
N LEU A 300 -15.93 10.10 14.68
CA LEU A 300 -16.78 9.01 15.19
C LEU A 300 -18.10 8.89 14.42
N LEU A 301 -18.77 10.01 14.12
CA LEU A 301 -20.01 10.02 13.35
C LEU A 301 -19.80 9.48 11.93
N VAL A 302 -18.73 9.90 11.25
CA VAL A 302 -18.39 9.41 9.90
C VAL A 302 -18.04 7.93 9.92
N LEU A 303 -17.29 7.47 10.92
CA LEU A 303 -16.98 6.04 11.11
C LEU A 303 -18.24 5.20 11.35
N LEU A 304 -19.15 5.67 12.21
CA LEU A 304 -20.42 4.99 12.47
C LEU A 304 -21.29 4.93 11.20
N ALA A 305 -21.40 6.05 10.47
CA ALA A 305 -22.14 6.10 9.21
C ALA A 305 -21.54 5.14 8.16
N MET A 306 -20.21 5.08 8.06
CA MET A 306 -19.49 4.14 7.20
C MET A 306 -19.82 2.68 7.57
N VAL A 307 -19.69 2.32 8.85
CA VAL A 307 -19.97 0.97 9.36
C VAL A 307 -21.43 0.59 9.07
N ILE A 308 -22.39 1.43 9.47
CA ILE A 308 -23.82 1.15 9.28
C ILE A 308 -24.16 0.98 7.79
N SER A 309 -23.67 1.88 6.93
CA SER A 309 -23.90 1.83 5.48
C SER A 309 -23.41 0.53 4.85
N ILE A 310 -22.18 0.10 5.18
CA ILE A 310 -21.61 -1.12 4.61
C ILE A 310 -22.27 -2.35 5.22
N PHE A 311 -22.50 -2.41 6.54
CA PHE A 311 -23.15 -3.54 7.19
C PHE A 311 -24.57 -3.78 6.68
N TRP A 312 -25.33 -2.72 6.42
CA TRP A 312 -26.67 -2.85 5.85
C TRP A 312 -26.62 -3.50 4.47
N ARG A 313 -25.65 -3.13 3.63
CA ARG A 313 -25.49 -3.73 2.29
C ARG A 313 -25.08 -5.20 2.35
N PHE A 314 -24.33 -5.59 3.37
CA PHE A 314 -23.91 -6.98 3.59
C PHE A 314 -25.02 -7.93 4.05
N LYS A 315 -26.26 -7.43 4.26
CA LYS A 315 -27.44 -8.30 4.41
C LYS A 315 -27.81 -9.04 3.12
N LYS A 316 -27.33 -8.59 1.96
CA LYS A 316 -27.57 -9.25 0.67
C LYS A 316 -26.74 -10.53 0.53
N GLU A 317 -27.30 -11.54 -0.17
CA GLU A 317 -26.58 -12.78 -0.44
C GLU A 317 -25.68 -12.73 -1.69
N GLN A 318 -25.98 -11.82 -2.62
CA GLN A 318 -25.23 -11.62 -3.86
C GLN A 318 -24.80 -10.16 -3.98
N PHE A 319 -23.53 -9.95 -4.33
CA PHE A 319 -22.94 -8.63 -4.52
C PHE A 319 -22.80 -8.32 -6.00
N SER A 320 -23.29 -7.15 -6.40
CA SER A 320 -23.11 -6.57 -7.73
C SER A 320 -21.86 -5.68 -7.77
N GLN A 321 -21.43 -5.30 -8.97
CA GLN A 321 -20.36 -4.31 -9.13
C GLN A 321 -20.69 -2.97 -8.44
N ASN A 322 -21.97 -2.59 -8.41
CA ASN A 322 -22.42 -1.39 -7.72
C ASN A 322 -22.26 -1.50 -6.19
N ASP A 323 -22.43 -2.69 -5.62
CA ASP A 323 -22.18 -2.89 -4.19
C ASP A 323 -20.67 -2.73 -3.88
N VAL A 324 -19.78 -3.25 -4.74
CA VAL A 324 -18.33 -3.02 -4.62
C VAL A 324 -17.99 -1.54 -4.75
N LEU A 325 -18.59 -0.85 -5.73
CA LEU A 325 -18.38 0.58 -5.98
C LEU A 325 -18.73 1.42 -4.76
N ILE A 326 -19.89 1.16 -4.16
CA ILE A 326 -20.34 1.91 -3.00
C ILE A 326 -19.45 1.60 -1.80
N THR A 327 -19.11 0.33 -1.54
CA THR A 327 -18.17 -0.02 -0.46
C THR A 327 -16.81 0.66 -0.64
N PHE A 328 -16.28 0.65 -1.87
CA PHE A 328 -15.02 1.33 -2.22
C PHE A 328 -15.07 2.83 -1.93
N PHE A 329 -16.04 3.56 -2.47
CA PHE A 329 -16.13 5.01 -2.26
C PHE A 329 -16.47 5.37 -0.82
N THR A 330 -17.32 4.59 -0.14
CA THR A 330 -17.62 4.81 1.28
C THR A 330 -16.36 4.70 2.14
N MET A 331 -15.50 3.71 1.90
CA MET A 331 -14.22 3.60 2.62
C MET A 331 -13.23 4.71 2.24
N LEU A 332 -13.09 5.01 0.94
CA LEU A 332 -12.14 6.03 0.47
C LEU A 332 -12.53 7.44 0.95
N LEU A 333 -13.82 7.79 0.89
CA LEU A 333 -14.32 9.09 1.36
C LEU A 333 -14.20 9.22 2.87
N ALA A 334 -14.52 8.16 3.64
CA ALA A 334 -14.32 8.18 5.09
C ALA A 334 -12.83 8.40 5.42
N TYR A 335 -11.93 7.66 4.75
CA TYR A 335 -10.50 7.78 5.01
C TYR A 335 -9.94 9.16 4.64
N THR A 336 -10.42 9.73 3.54
CA THR A 336 -10.11 11.10 3.13
C THR A 336 -10.61 12.12 4.16
N PHE A 337 -11.85 11.98 4.62
CA PHE A 337 -12.42 12.85 5.66
C PHE A 337 -11.60 12.81 6.96
N MET A 338 -11.19 11.61 7.39
CA MET A 338 -10.31 11.47 8.55
C MET A 338 -9.00 12.24 8.37
N SER A 339 -8.43 12.26 7.16
CA SER A 339 -7.21 13.04 6.89
C SER A 339 -7.45 14.52 7.17
N TYR A 340 -8.53 15.09 6.62
CA TYR A 340 -8.92 16.48 6.85
C TYR A 340 -9.13 16.79 8.34
N ALA A 341 -9.77 15.87 9.08
CA ALA A 341 -10.01 16.03 10.51
C ALA A 341 -8.69 16.06 11.31
N VAL A 342 -7.77 15.13 11.03
CA VAL A 342 -6.45 15.07 11.69
C VAL A 342 -5.62 16.33 11.45
N THR A 343 -5.71 16.90 10.24
CA THR A 343 -4.94 18.10 9.87
C THR A 343 -5.59 19.41 10.31
N GLY A 344 -6.76 19.37 10.95
CA GLY A 344 -7.36 20.56 11.54
C GLY A 344 -8.31 21.34 10.64
N ILE A 345 -9.06 20.69 9.73
CA ILE A 345 -10.09 21.36 8.91
C ILE A 345 -11.08 22.19 9.77
N PHE A 346 -11.40 21.74 10.98
CA PHE A 346 -12.30 22.43 11.90
C PHE A 346 -11.65 23.64 12.60
N GLY A 347 -10.33 23.76 12.53
CA GLY A 347 -9.56 24.95 12.93
C GLY A 347 -9.24 25.89 11.77
N GLY A 348 -9.75 25.61 10.55
CA GLY A 348 -9.50 26.42 9.35
C GLY A 348 -8.25 26.03 8.55
N GLU A 349 -7.54 24.98 8.94
CA GLU A 349 -6.33 24.51 8.23
C GLU A 349 -6.69 23.65 7.01
N MET A 350 -6.17 24.03 5.84
CA MET A 350 -6.25 23.23 4.62
C MET A 350 -4.91 23.18 3.89
N HIS A 351 -4.31 21.99 3.84
CA HIS A 351 -3.11 21.76 3.03
C HIS A 351 -3.46 21.49 1.56
N LEU A 352 -2.58 21.94 0.65
CA LEU A 352 -2.69 21.71 -0.80
C LEU A 352 -2.87 20.24 -1.17
N ASN A 353 -2.26 19.31 -0.44
CA ASN A 353 -2.38 17.87 -0.68
C ASN A 353 -3.85 17.41 -0.64
N HIS A 354 -4.68 18.00 0.23
CA HIS A 354 -6.06 17.57 0.35
C HIS A 354 -6.89 17.87 -0.91
N HIS A 355 -6.60 18.98 -1.60
CA HIS A 355 -7.23 19.27 -2.89
C HIS A 355 -6.85 18.22 -3.94
N LEU A 356 -5.62 17.72 -3.90
CA LEU A 356 -5.19 16.61 -4.76
C LEU A 356 -5.94 15.31 -4.42
N TYR A 357 -6.27 15.06 -3.15
CA TYR A 357 -7.04 13.88 -2.74
C TYR A 357 -8.43 13.92 -3.40
N VAL A 358 -9.11 15.06 -3.29
CA VAL A 358 -10.43 15.28 -3.92
C VAL A 358 -10.33 15.20 -5.44
N GLY A 359 -9.33 15.83 -6.04
CA GLY A 359 -9.07 15.76 -7.48
C GLY A 359 -8.89 14.33 -7.98
N ASN A 360 -8.15 13.51 -7.24
CA ASN A 360 -7.96 12.09 -7.58
C ASN A 360 -9.25 11.29 -7.43
N ILE A 361 -10.05 11.53 -6.39
CA ILE A 361 -11.35 10.86 -6.21
C ILE A 361 -12.29 11.20 -7.39
N LEU A 362 -12.32 12.46 -7.81
CA LEU A 362 -13.08 12.89 -8.98
C LEU A 362 -12.55 12.25 -10.27
N LEU A 363 -11.24 12.21 -10.46
CA LEU A 363 -10.62 11.53 -11.60
C LEU A 363 -10.99 10.05 -11.65
N ILE A 364 -10.89 9.34 -10.52
CA ILE A 364 -11.28 7.93 -10.40
C ILE A 364 -12.76 7.75 -10.76
N PHE A 365 -13.64 8.63 -10.27
CA PHE A 365 -15.07 8.60 -10.61
C PHE A 365 -15.32 8.82 -12.11
N VAL A 366 -14.63 9.78 -12.74
CA VAL A 366 -14.73 10.04 -14.18
C VAL A 366 -14.21 8.86 -15.01
N LEU A 367 -13.09 8.25 -14.62
CA LEU A 367 -12.55 7.06 -15.26
C LEU A 367 -13.52 5.87 -15.13
N LEU A 368 -14.18 5.71 -13.97
CA LEU A 368 -15.22 4.69 -13.76
C LEU A 368 -16.50 4.94 -14.60
N ARG A 369 -16.81 6.18 -14.94
CA ARG A 369 -17.99 6.53 -15.76
C ARG A 369 -17.72 6.44 -17.26
N SER A 370 -16.49 6.73 -17.70
CA SER A 370 -16.12 6.85 -19.12
C SER A 370 -15.72 5.53 -19.79
N GLY A 371 -15.50 4.45 -19.02
CA GLY A 371 -14.85 3.24 -19.52
C GLY A 371 -15.73 2.31 -20.37
N SER A 372 -15.30 2.02 -21.60
CA SER A 372 -15.61 0.74 -22.27
C SER A 372 -14.75 -0.37 -21.63
N TRP A 373 -15.27 -1.04 -20.60
CA TRP A 373 -14.54 -2.07 -19.87
C TRP A 373 -14.27 -3.29 -20.75
N GLN A 374 -13.02 -3.75 -20.78
CA GLN A 374 -12.69 -5.06 -21.35
C GLN A 374 -12.00 -5.92 -20.30
N PHE A 375 -12.57 -7.10 -20.09
CA PHE A 375 -12.14 -8.06 -19.08
C PHE A 375 -11.32 -9.18 -19.72
N ASN A 376 -10.37 -8.79 -20.56
CA ASN A 376 -9.48 -9.73 -21.23
C ASN A 376 -8.25 -9.96 -20.36
N TYR A 377 -8.28 -11.06 -19.62
CA TYR A 377 -7.14 -11.56 -18.88
C TYR A 377 -6.16 -12.22 -19.84
N THR A 378 -4.86 -11.96 -19.66
CA THR A 378 -3.85 -12.64 -20.47
C THR A 378 -3.63 -14.05 -19.93
N GLU A 379 -3.37 -15.02 -20.80
CA GLU A 379 -3.12 -16.41 -20.39
C GLU A 379 -1.67 -16.69 -19.96
N MET A 380 -0.99 -15.73 -19.34
CA MET A 380 0.36 -16.00 -18.81
C MET A 380 0.27 -16.72 -17.47
N ASP A 381 0.98 -17.84 -17.37
CA ASP A 381 0.98 -18.70 -16.19
C ASP A 381 2.21 -18.41 -15.30
N LYS A 382 3.41 -18.33 -15.88
CA LYS A 382 4.68 -18.24 -15.14
C LYS A 382 5.36 -16.87 -15.26
N VAL A 383 6.12 -16.47 -14.25
CA VAL A 383 7.07 -15.36 -14.38
C VAL A 383 8.24 -15.81 -15.23
N ASP A 384 8.61 -15.02 -16.24
CA ASP A 384 9.91 -15.13 -16.88
C ASP A 384 10.98 -14.53 -15.96
N LEU A 385 11.64 -15.39 -15.18
CA LEU A 385 12.63 -14.98 -14.19
C LEU A 385 13.83 -14.26 -14.82
N LYS A 386 14.24 -14.63 -16.04
CA LYS A 386 15.36 -13.97 -16.73
C LYS A 386 15.00 -12.53 -17.06
N LYS A 387 13.81 -12.34 -17.63
CA LYS A 387 13.28 -11.02 -17.96
C LYS A 387 13.01 -10.17 -16.71
N TRP A 388 12.49 -10.79 -15.65
CA TRP A 388 12.26 -10.11 -14.37
C TRP A 388 13.57 -9.65 -13.73
N PHE A 389 14.59 -10.52 -13.70
CA PHE A 389 15.92 -10.16 -13.19
C PHE A 389 16.58 -9.07 -14.03
N PHE A 390 16.43 -9.13 -15.36
CA PHE A 390 16.87 -8.06 -16.25
C PHE A 390 16.21 -6.72 -15.89
N TYR A 391 14.91 -6.70 -15.58
CA TYR A 391 14.25 -5.47 -15.11
C TYR A 391 14.83 -4.95 -13.81
N VAL A 392 15.13 -5.83 -12.84
CA VAL A 392 15.79 -5.40 -11.60
C VAL A 392 17.15 -4.77 -11.88
N LEU A 393 17.98 -5.38 -12.74
CA LEU A 393 19.28 -4.82 -13.11
C LEU A 393 19.16 -3.45 -13.79
N VAL A 394 18.20 -3.30 -14.71
CA VAL A 394 17.92 -2.00 -15.36
C VAL A 394 17.50 -0.96 -14.33
N ILE A 395 16.62 -1.33 -13.38
CA ILE A 395 16.19 -0.42 -12.31
C ILE A 395 17.37 -0.01 -11.44
N LEU A 396 18.23 -0.94 -11.03
CA LEU A 396 19.43 -0.60 -10.25
C LEU A 396 20.35 0.37 -11.01
N GLY A 397 20.53 0.17 -12.32
CA GLY A 397 21.24 1.11 -13.18
C GLY A 397 20.58 2.49 -13.23
N VAL A 398 19.25 2.56 -13.31
CA VAL A 398 18.49 3.82 -13.25
C VAL A 398 18.65 4.49 -11.88
N LEU A 399 18.59 3.74 -10.78
CA LEU A 399 18.79 4.29 -9.43
C LEU A 399 20.18 4.88 -9.25
N ALA A 400 21.21 4.29 -9.87
CA ALA A 400 22.56 4.87 -9.89
C ALA A 400 22.57 6.22 -10.61
N ILE A 401 21.89 6.33 -11.76
CA ILE A 401 21.75 7.61 -12.48
C ILE A 401 20.99 8.63 -11.62
N LEU A 402 19.89 8.23 -10.97
CA LEU A 402 19.12 9.11 -10.09
C LEU A 402 19.94 9.58 -8.88
N ALA A 403 20.75 8.71 -8.28
CA ALA A 403 21.66 9.08 -7.20
C ALA A 403 22.69 10.13 -7.68
N MET A 404 23.30 9.94 -8.85
CA MET A 404 24.22 10.91 -9.45
C MET A 404 23.55 12.27 -9.70
N ILE A 405 22.29 12.27 -10.15
CA ILE A 405 21.54 13.51 -10.33
C ILE A 405 21.25 14.15 -8.96
N ALA A 406 20.77 13.39 -7.98
CA ALA A 406 20.42 13.89 -6.65
C ALA A 406 21.59 14.63 -6.00
N ILE A 407 22.77 14.00 -5.95
CA ILE A 407 23.97 14.60 -5.33
C ILE A 407 24.45 15.87 -6.07
N SER A 408 24.22 15.94 -7.38
CA SER A 408 24.62 17.12 -8.18
C SER A 408 23.72 18.33 -7.99
N VAL A 409 22.48 18.13 -7.54
CA VAL A 409 21.45 19.18 -7.51
C VAL A 409 21.45 19.96 -6.20
N HIS A 410 21.79 19.32 -5.07
CA HIS A 410 21.51 19.88 -3.75
C HIS A 410 22.72 20.20 -2.87
N GLY A 411 23.91 20.33 -3.46
CA GLY A 411 25.21 20.57 -2.81
C GLY A 411 25.22 20.82 -1.28
N ASP A 412 25.93 19.97 -0.55
CA ASP A 412 26.27 20.07 0.88
C ASP A 412 25.07 20.32 1.83
N LEU A 413 23.96 19.60 1.62
CA LEU A 413 22.84 19.51 2.59
C LEU A 413 23.13 18.50 3.72
N GLY A 414 24.35 18.51 4.27
CA GLY A 414 24.71 17.98 5.59
C GLY A 414 24.70 16.46 5.81
N ASP A 415 25.36 16.06 6.90
CA ASP A 415 25.60 14.68 7.39
C ASP A 415 24.34 13.81 7.49
N ARG A 416 24.00 13.13 6.39
CA ARG A 416 23.00 12.05 6.36
C ARG A 416 23.61 10.75 5.88
N ASP A 417 24.86 10.53 6.23
CA ASP A 417 25.61 9.37 5.78
C ASP A 417 25.35 8.14 6.64
N ARG A 418 25.17 7.00 5.97
CA ARG A 418 25.20 5.68 6.58
C ARG A 418 26.64 5.21 6.78
N PHE A 419 27.48 5.48 5.79
CA PHE A 419 28.87 5.07 5.72
C PHE A 419 29.77 6.30 5.68
N PRO A 420 30.81 6.36 6.52
CA PRO A 420 31.75 7.47 6.50
C PRO A 420 32.50 7.48 5.16
N MET A 421 32.57 8.65 4.53
CA MET A 421 33.42 8.90 3.37
C MET A 421 34.79 9.37 3.88
N ASN A 422 35.77 8.45 3.90
CA ASN A 422 37.16 8.78 4.27
C ASN A 422 37.89 9.50 3.14
#